data_AF-A0A317U570-F1
#
_entry.id   AF-A0A317U570-F1
#
_cell.length_a   1.000
_cell.length_b   1.000
_cell.length_c   1.000
_cell.angle_alpha   90.00
_cell.angle_beta   90.00
_cell.angle_gamma   90.00
#
_symmetry.space_group_name_H-M   'P 1'
#
loop_
_entity.id
_entity.type
_entity.pdbx_description
1 polymer ?
#
loop_
_entity_poly.entity_id
_entity_poly.type
_entity_poly.pdbx_seq_one_letter_code
_entity_poly.pdbx_strand_id
1 'polypeptide(L)'
;MKKHPWFNILYSIRHPIAIFCTIVGFFIIQHVALLLYIKPYQPLDILKLSQMLWHSNSLFLQMILIFNIFIKPLFIYFFVIFLFYCFKNKNL
;
A
#
# COMPACT_ATOMS: atom_id res chain seq x y z
N MET A 1 -8.86 -31.05 3.89
CA MET A 1 -8.28 -30.68 5.21
C MET A 1 -9.40 -30.23 6.15
N LYS A 2 -9.37 -30.58 7.45
CA LYS A 2 -10.39 -30.11 8.41
C LYS A 2 -10.40 -28.57 8.40
N LYS A 3 -11.56 -27.97 8.09
CA LYS A 3 -11.76 -26.51 8.15
C LYS A 3 -11.45 -26.04 9.56
N HIS A 4 -10.27 -25.48 9.79
CA HIS A 4 -9.97 -24.89 11.09
C HIS A 4 -10.92 -23.72 11.29
N PRO A 5 -11.73 -23.69 12.36
CA PRO A 5 -12.73 -22.63 12.57
C PRO A 5 -12.10 -21.24 12.61
N TRP A 6 -10.82 -21.17 12.97
CA TRP A 6 -9.97 -19.99 12.99
C TRP A 6 -9.80 -19.35 11.60
N PHE A 7 -9.72 -20.14 10.53
CA PHE A 7 -9.57 -19.61 9.17
C PHE A 7 -10.85 -18.91 8.69
N ASN A 8 -12.02 -19.41 9.07
CA ASN A 8 -13.29 -18.77 8.72
C ASN A 8 -13.44 -17.40 9.41
N ILE A 9 -13.06 -17.32 10.68
CA ILE A 9 -13.04 -16.05 11.44
C ILE A 9 -12.06 -15.07 10.77
N LEU A 10 -10.83 -15.52 10.48
CA LEU A 10 -9.81 -14.71 9.83
C LEU A 10 -10.25 -14.22 8.44
N TYR A 11 -10.91 -15.09 7.65
CA TYR A 11 -11.44 -14.75 6.34
C TYR A 11 -12.59 -13.73 6.40
N SER A 12 -13.36 -13.72 7.49
CA SER A 12 -14.41 -12.72 7.74
C SER A 12 -13.84 -11.33 7.97
N ILE A 13 -12.68 -11.25 8.65
CA ILE A 13 -11.98 -9.98 8.94
C ILE A 13 -10.92 -9.63 7.87
N ARG A 14 -10.95 -10.25 6.68
CA ARG A 14 -9.96 -10.03 5.62
C ARG A 14 -9.89 -8.57 5.14
N HIS A 15 -11.03 -7.86 5.10
CA HIS A 15 -11.09 -6.48 4.64
C HIS A 15 -10.45 -5.51 5.65
N PRO A 16 -10.76 -5.59 6.97
CA PRO A 16 -10.00 -4.91 8.01
C PRO A 16 -8.49 -5.17 7.93
N ILE A 17 -8.07 -6.42 7.73
CA ILE A 17 -6.64 -6.78 7.59
C ILE A 17 -6.04 -6.12 6.35
N ALA A 18 -6.72 -6.20 5.19
CA ALA A 18 -6.27 -5.58 3.95
C ALA A 18 -6.14 -4.05 4.09
N ILE A 19 -7.11 -3.40 4.75
CA ILE A 19 -7.05 -1.96 5.05
C ILE A 19 -5.84 -1.64 5.92
N PHE A 20 -5.62 -2.40 7.00
CA PHE A 20 -4.46 -2.20 7.87
C PHE A 20 -3.14 -2.37 7.12
N CYS A 21 -2.99 -3.44 6.33
CA CYS A 21 -1.82 -3.65 5.49
C CYS A 21 -1.61 -2.52 4.47
N THR A 22 -2.70 -1.97 3.92
CA THR A 22 -2.65 -0.85 2.97
C THR A 22 -2.16 0.43 3.64
N ILE A 23 -2.64 0.73 4.85
CA ILE A 23 -2.20 1.89 5.64
C ILE A 23 -0.70 1.77 5.98
N VAL A 24 -0.27 0.63 6.51
CA VAL A 24 1.14 0.39 6.83
C VAL A 24 2.00 0.45 5.56
N GLY A 25 1.55 -0.17 4.48
CA GLY A 25 2.22 -0.15 3.19
C GLY A 25 2.38 1.25 2.63
N PHE A 26 1.35 2.10 2.76
CA PHE A 26 1.40 3.50 2.35
C PHE A 26 2.52 4.26 3.05
N PHE A 27 2.65 4.15 4.38
CA PHE A 27 3.73 4.80 5.12
C PHE A 27 5.12 4.31 4.69
N ILE A 28 5.29 3.00 4.46
CA ILE A 28 6.56 2.43 3.99
C ILE A 28 6.90 2.95 2.59
N ILE A 29 5.94 2.91 1.66
CA ILE A 29 6.13 3.41 0.28
C ILE A 29 6.56 4.87 0.31
N GLN A 30 5.97 5.69 1.18
CA GLN A 30 6.34 7.09 1.33
C GLN A 30 7.75 7.28 1.87
N HIS A 31 8.13 6.55 2.92
CA HIS A 31 9.49 6.61 3.45
C HIS A 31 10.53 6.26 2.38
N VAL A 32 10.26 5.19 1.61
CA VAL A 32 11.13 4.77 0.51
C VAL A 32 11.15 5.81 -0.62
N ALA A 33 10.01 6.43 -0.95
CA ALA A 33 9.95 7.47 -1.97
C ALA A 33 10.73 8.73 -1.56
N LEU A 34 10.61 9.17 -0.30
CA LEU A 34 11.42 10.26 0.24
C LEU A 34 12.91 9.95 0.12
N LEU A 35 13.33 8.73 0.49
CA LEU A 35 14.72 8.31 0.44
C LEU A 35 15.31 8.27 -0.99
N LEU A 36 14.47 7.94 -1.97
CA LEU A 36 14.91 7.79 -3.36
C LEU A 36 14.91 9.11 -4.14
N TYR A 37 13.91 9.97 -3.92
CA TYR A 37 13.64 11.09 -4.82
C TYR A 37 14.02 12.47 -4.26
N ILE A 38 14.21 12.63 -2.94
CA ILE A 38 14.54 13.92 -2.34
C ILE A 38 15.89 13.89 -1.67
N LYS A 39 16.82 14.70 -2.19
CA LYS A 39 18.09 15.05 -1.57
C LYS A 39 18.17 16.58 -1.49
N PRO A 40 18.60 17.17 -0.36
CA PRO A 40 19.00 16.53 0.90
C PRO A 40 17.81 15.98 1.71
N TYR A 41 18.05 14.94 2.51
CA TYR A 41 17.03 14.27 3.33
C TYR A 41 16.45 15.24 4.37
N GLN A 42 15.34 15.88 4.03
CA GLN A 42 14.56 16.65 4.97
C GLN A 42 13.31 15.84 5.35
N PRO A 43 12.92 15.84 6.64
CA PRO A 43 11.64 15.28 7.06
C PRO A 43 10.52 16.19 6.53
N LEU A 44 10.14 16.00 5.26
CA LEU A 44 9.02 16.70 4.67
C LEU A 44 7.73 15.97 5.00
N ASP A 45 6.77 16.76 5.48
CA ASP A 45 5.40 16.32 5.67
C ASP A 45 4.77 15.88 4.33
N ILE A 46 3.83 14.94 4.38
CA ILE A 46 3.25 14.27 3.21
C ILE A 46 2.64 15.27 2.23
N LEU A 47 1.95 16.28 2.76
CA LEU A 47 1.33 17.35 1.97
C LEU A 47 2.38 18.24 1.31
N LYS A 48 3.48 18.54 2.00
CA LYS A 48 4.57 19.35 1.44
C LYS A 48 5.33 18.58 0.37
N LEU A 49 5.55 17.29 0.59
CA LEU A 49 6.15 16.39 -0.38
C LEU A 49 5.32 16.32 -1.67
N SER A 50 4.01 16.08 -1.53
CA SER A 50 3.12 15.97 -2.69
C SER A 50 3.01 17.28 -3.44
N GLN A 51 2.90 18.43 -2.74
CA GLN A 51 2.93 19.75 -3.37
C GLN A 51 4.24 20.02 -4.12
N MET A 52 5.39 19.70 -3.51
CA MET A 52 6.69 19.91 -4.12
C MET A 52 6.89 19.05 -5.38
N LEU A 53 6.50 17.78 -5.32
CA LEU A 53 6.57 16.87 -6.48
C LEU A 53 5.55 17.24 -7.56
N TRP A 54 4.36 17.69 -7.16
CA TRP A 54 3.31 18.12 -8.10
C TRP A 54 3.67 19.42 -8.82
N HIS A 55 4.26 20.38 -8.12
CA HIS A 55 4.75 21.62 -8.71
C HIS A 55 6.13 21.51 -9.37
N SER A 56 6.75 20.32 -9.34
CA SER A 56 7.91 20.10 -10.19
C SER A 56 7.49 20.13 -11.66
N ASN A 57 8.26 20.79 -12.52
CA ASN A 57 8.04 20.79 -13.98
C ASN A 57 8.34 19.44 -14.64
N SER A 58 8.44 18.36 -13.86
CA SER A 58 8.76 17.01 -14.32
C SER A 58 7.52 16.12 -14.26
N LEU A 59 6.96 15.80 -15.44
CA LEU A 59 5.87 14.84 -15.58
C LEU A 59 6.22 13.47 -14.96
N PHE A 60 7.50 13.09 -14.99
CA PHE A 60 7.99 11.85 -14.39
C PHE A 60 7.77 11.82 -12.87
N LEU A 61 8.09 12.91 -12.17
CA LEU A 61 7.90 13.01 -10.72
C LEU A 61 6.42 13.04 -10.33
N GLN A 62 5.58 13.72 -11.11
CA GLN A 62 4.14 13.74 -10.94
C GLN A 62 3.53 12.34 -11.11
N MET A 63 3.96 11.59 -12.13
CA MET A 63 3.51 10.21 -12.32
C MET A 63 3.95 9.31 -11.15
N ILE A 64 5.20 9.41 -10.71
CA ILE A 64 5.68 8.64 -9.55
C ILE A 64 4.86 8.92 -8.30
N LEU A 65 4.48 10.17 -8.06
CA LEU A 65 3.61 10.55 -6.95
C LEU A 65 2.25 9.83 -7.04
N ILE A 66 1.60 9.86 -8.20
CA ILE A 66 0.31 9.18 -8.43
C ILE A 66 0.45 7.68 -8.20
N PHE A 67 1.49 7.05 -8.76
CA PHE A 67 1.72 5.62 -8.60
C PHE A 67 1.97 5.23 -7.14
N ASN A 68 2.72 6.05 -6.39
CA ASN A 68 3.03 5.76 -4.99
C ASN A 68 1.84 6.01 -4.05
N ILE A 69 0.97 6.98 -4.34
CA ILE A 69 -0.19 7.32 -3.48
C ILE A 69 -1.41 6.46 -3.80
N PHE A 70 -1.67 6.13 -5.07
CA PHE A 70 -2.90 5.44 -5.46
C PHE A 70 -2.64 4.00 -5.87
N ILE A 71 -1.77 3.80 -6.87
CA ILE A 71 -1.61 2.49 -7.51
C ILE A 71 -1.01 1.47 -6.54
N LYS A 72 0.07 1.81 -5.83
CA LYS A 72 0.72 0.87 -4.92
C LYS A 72 -0.14 0.50 -3.70
N PRO A 73 -0.82 1.44 -3.00
CA PRO A 73 -1.71 1.07 -1.91
C PRO A 73 -2.90 0.22 -2.36
N LEU A 74 -3.51 0.57 -3.50
CA LEU A 74 -4.57 -0.26 -4.09
C LEU A 74 -4.06 -1.66 -4.41
N PHE A 75 -2.85 -1.78 -4.99
CA PHE A 75 -2.23 -3.07 -5.25
C PHE A 75 -2.07 -3.89 -3.98
N ILE A 76 -1.60 -3.30 -2.87
CA ILE A 76 -1.48 -4.00 -1.58
C ILE A 76 -2.83 -4.50 -1.09
N TYR A 77 -3.87 -3.66 -1.14
CA TYR A 77 -5.22 -4.04 -0.74
C TYR A 77 -5.73 -5.25 -1.52
N PHE A 78 -5.69 -5.18 -2.84
CA PHE A 78 -6.16 -6.27 -3.72
C PHE A 78 -5.30 -7.52 -3.57
N PHE A 79 -3.99 -7.38 -3.42
CA PHE A 79 -3.08 -8.49 -3.22
C PHE A 79 -3.39 -9.26 -1.92
N VAL A 80 -3.61 -8.57 -0.81
CA VAL A 80 -3.97 -9.21 0.47
C VAL A 80 -5.30 -9.96 0.34
N ILE A 81 -6.32 -9.35 -0.28
CA ILE A 81 -7.61 -10.03 -0.53
C ILE A 81 -7.42 -11.25 -1.43
N PHE A 82 -6.63 -11.12 -2.49
CA PHE A 82 -6.34 -12.20 -3.41
C PHE A 82 -5.65 -13.37 -2.71
N LEU A 83 -4.70 -13.10 -1.80
CA LEU A 83 -4.09 -14.13 -0.96
C LEU A 83 -5.14 -14.85 -0.11
N PHE A 84 -6.02 -14.12 0.57
CA PHE A 84 -7.12 -14.72 1.33
C PHE A 84 -8.03 -15.60 0.47
N TYR A 85 -8.32 -15.17 -0.76
CA TYR A 85 -9.09 -15.97 -1.72
C TYR A 85 -8.35 -17.24 -2.14
N CYS A 86 -7.06 -17.13 -2.47
CA CYS A 86 -6.22 -18.28 -2.84
C CYS A 86 -6.13 -19.30 -1.70
N PHE A 87 -5.92 -18.85 -0.47
CA PHE A 87 -5.86 -19.74 0.69
C PHE A 87 -7.21 -20.39 0.99
N LYS A 88 -8.32 -19.67 0.78
CA LYS A 88 -9.66 -20.27 0.91
C LYS A 88 -9.89 -21.35 -0.13
N ASN A 89 -9.46 -21.13 -1.37
CA ASN A 89 -9.65 -22.07 -2.46
C ASN A 89 -8.77 -23.33 -2.31
N LYS A 90 -7.56 -23.20 -1.74
CA LYS A 90 -6.67 -24.33 -1.44
C LYS A 90 -7.05 -25.12 -0.18
N ASN A 91 -7.79 -24.51 0.76
CA ASN A 91 -8.26 -25.14 1.99
C ASN A 91 -9.69 -25.72 1.89
N LEU A 92 -10.31 -25.66 0.71
CA LEU A 92 -11.49 -26.45 0.32
C LEU A 92 -11.03 -27.87 -0.06
#